data_AF-A0A1V5PPU3-F1
#
_entry.id   AF-A0A1V5PPU3-F1
#
_cell.length_a   1.000
_cell.length_b   1.000
_cell.length_c   1.000
_cell.angle_alpha   90.00
_cell.angle_beta   90.00
_cell.angle_gamma   90.00
#
_symmetry.space_group_name_H-M   'P 1'
#
loop_
_entity.id
_entity.type
_entity.pdbx_description
1 polymer ?
#
loop_
_entity_poly.entity_id
_entity_poly.type
_entity_poly.pdbx_seq_one_letter_code
_entity_poly.pdbx_strand_id
1 'polypeptide(L)'
;MKDFYFKALENIYRKLDEILLPAGIDCGKCCICCLNIREDTFTPLEIEYIYKNSSRKNREDFFYAIRENSICPFCDLTIGRCTIYNFRPLVCRRWGPFVNELYSYISASCVYAKKVHIFPPEKKEEVPFQKEFASLNKIYLENLREDEKNRIEKMRVLSEEEKDKKDIEDFERALKVSFHKAPILTLIGRAYNKLGNSELSAHYYTKAIEIDPFYDFVWYLKGLWSYNKKDFKRAEFELRKALEIYPENITVRAFLIMFYVGLWNYNAARKEIEYLKGIYPFILERYDFLKEL
;
A
#
# COMPACT_ATOMS: atom_id res chain seq x y z
N MET A 1 3.10 -4.96 -33.32
CA MET A 1 1.82 -4.50 -32.73
C MET A 1 2.01 -3.96 -31.31
N LYS A 2 2.65 -4.70 -30.38
CA LYS A 2 2.86 -4.25 -28.98
C LYS A 2 3.66 -2.94 -28.84
N ASP A 3 4.59 -2.65 -29.74
CA ASP A 3 5.40 -1.42 -29.69
C ASP A 3 4.60 -0.12 -29.79
N PHE A 4 3.45 -0.14 -30.47
CA PHE A 4 2.54 1.01 -30.50
C PHE A 4 2.01 1.33 -29.10
N TYR A 5 1.51 0.31 -28.39
CA TYR A 5 0.99 0.46 -27.04
C TYR A 5 2.07 0.89 -26.04
N PHE A 6 3.29 0.38 -26.19
CA PHE A 6 4.42 0.78 -25.35
C PHE A 6 4.80 2.24 -25.56
N LYS A 7 4.87 2.73 -26.81
CA LYS A 7 5.12 4.15 -27.08
C LYS A 7 4.00 5.05 -26.53
N ALA A 8 2.75 4.61 -26.63
CA ALA A 8 1.62 5.34 -26.05
C ALA A 8 1.70 5.40 -24.52
N LEU A 9 2.05 4.29 -23.87
CA LEU A 9 2.26 4.21 -22.43
C LEU A 9 3.41 5.11 -21.97
N GLU A 10 4.55 5.07 -22.65
CA GLU A 10 5.70 5.95 -22.40
C GLU A 10 5.33 7.42 -22.52
N ASN A 11 4.48 7.77 -23.48
CA ASN A 11 4.00 9.14 -23.63
C ASN A 11 3.12 9.57 -22.44
N ILE A 12 2.25 8.69 -21.93
CA ILE A 12 1.48 8.97 -20.70
C ILE A 12 2.44 9.17 -19.53
N TYR A 13 3.43 8.30 -19.36
CA TYR A 13 4.42 8.39 -18.29
C TYR A 13 5.22 9.69 -18.34
N ARG A 14 5.68 10.09 -19.51
CA ARG A 14 6.39 11.35 -19.71
C ARG A 14 5.54 12.56 -19.31
N LYS A 15 4.27 12.59 -19.71
CA LYS A 15 3.34 13.66 -19.30
C LYS A 15 3.06 13.66 -17.80
N LEU A 16 2.96 12.48 -17.18
CA LEU A 16 2.83 12.37 -15.72
C LEU A 16 4.08 12.96 -15.03
N ASP A 17 5.26 12.65 -15.52
CA ASP A 17 6.52 13.12 -14.94
C ASP A 17 6.71 14.64 -15.06
N GLU A 18 6.09 15.30 -16.06
CA GLU A 18 6.04 16.77 -16.17
C GLU A 18 5.20 17.44 -15.07
N ILE A 19 4.18 16.74 -14.54
CA ILE A 19 3.29 17.24 -13.49
C ILE A 19 3.82 16.86 -12.10
N LEU A 20 4.55 15.76 -12.01
CA LEU A 20 5.01 15.18 -10.75
C LEU A 20 6.27 15.87 -10.22
N LEU A 21 6.11 16.60 -9.11
CA LEU A 21 7.23 17.15 -8.36
C LEU A 21 7.54 16.30 -7.13
N PRO A 22 8.80 15.91 -6.90
CA PRO A 22 9.94 15.90 -7.79
C PRO A 22 10.10 14.49 -8.39
N ALA A 23 9.71 14.30 -9.66
CA ALA A 23 9.85 13.01 -10.35
C ALA A 23 11.30 12.47 -10.36
N GLY A 24 12.30 13.35 -10.17
CA GLY A 24 13.72 13.02 -10.16
C GLY A 24 14.38 12.72 -8.81
N ILE A 25 13.67 12.74 -7.67
CA ILE A 25 14.32 12.35 -6.39
C ILE A 25 14.40 10.84 -6.32
N ASP A 26 15.60 10.29 -6.46
CA ASP A 26 15.89 8.89 -6.13
C ASP A 26 15.51 8.64 -4.65
N CYS A 27 14.64 7.66 -4.41
CA CYS A 27 14.28 7.27 -3.05
C CYS A 27 15.46 6.65 -2.27
N GLY A 28 16.54 6.31 -2.96
CA GLY A 28 17.76 5.76 -2.40
C GLY A 28 17.65 4.26 -2.11
N LYS A 29 18.25 3.83 -0.99
CA LYS A 29 18.25 2.44 -0.51
C LYS A 29 16.97 2.12 0.28
N CYS A 30 15.82 2.22 -0.37
CA CYS A 30 14.52 2.04 0.27
C CYS A 30 13.65 1.06 -0.53
N CYS A 31 13.25 -0.06 0.08
CA CYS A 31 12.29 -0.99 -0.52
C CYS A 31 10.87 -0.83 0.03
N ILE A 32 10.58 0.20 0.85
CA ILE A 32 9.30 0.31 1.56
C ILE A 32 8.06 0.30 0.64
N CYS A 33 8.10 1.05 -0.47
CA CYS A 33 6.99 1.12 -1.44
C CYS A 33 6.91 -0.11 -2.34
N CYS A 34 7.94 -0.96 -2.30
CA CYS A 34 7.96 -2.24 -2.97
C CYS A 34 7.37 -3.34 -2.10
N LEU A 35 7.11 -3.09 -0.82
CA LEU A 35 6.52 -4.08 0.08
C LEU A 35 5.00 -4.10 -0.05
N ASN A 36 4.43 -5.28 0.13
CA ASN A 36 3.00 -5.56 0.08
C ASN A 36 2.32 -5.06 -1.20
N ILE A 37 2.97 -5.22 -2.36
CA ILE A 37 2.34 -5.01 -3.67
C ILE A 37 1.27 -6.09 -3.87
N ARG A 38 0.05 -5.67 -4.22
CA ARG A 38 -1.06 -6.60 -4.48
C ARG A 38 -1.08 -7.08 -5.92
N GLU A 39 -1.79 -8.17 -6.18
CA GLU A 39 -1.82 -8.82 -7.50
C GLU A 39 -2.48 -7.98 -8.59
N ASP A 40 -3.38 -7.06 -8.20
CA ASP A 40 -4.14 -6.15 -9.07
C ASP A 40 -3.43 -4.81 -9.31
N THR A 41 -2.18 -4.70 -8.88
CA THR A 41 -1.47 -3.43 -8.80
C THR A 41 -0.96 -2.94 -10.16
N PHE A 42 -0.61 -3.86 -11.06
CA PHE A 42 -0.11 -3.56 -12.40
C PHE A 42 -1.08 -4.04 -13.47
N THR A 43 -1.30 -3.23 -14.50
CA THR A 43 -2.11 -3.70 -15.64
C THR A 43 -1.33 -4.66 -16.53
N PRO A 44 -1.99 -5.53 -17.32
CA PRO A 44 -1.30 -6.42 -18.24
C PRO A 44 -0.37 -5.70 -19.24
N LEU A 45 -0.74 -4.50 -19.69
CA LEU A 45 0.11 -3.67 -20.54
C LEU A 45 1.37 -3.19 -19.79
N GLU A 46 1.23 -2.74 -18.54
CA GLU A 46 2.37 -2.37 -17.72
C GLU A 46 3.29 -3.55 -17.47
N ILE A 47 2.75 -4.72 -17.14
CA ILE A 47 3.55 -5.93 -16.90
C ILE A 47 4.39 -6.27 -18.14
N GLU A 48 3.78 -6.25 -19.33
CA GLU A 48 4.48 -6.52 -20.59
C GLU A 48 5.54 -5.48 -20.92
N TYR A 49 5.20 -4.20 -20.71
CA TYR A 49 6.13 -3.10 -20.89
C TYR A 49 7.35 -3.26 -19.99
N ILE A 50 7.12 -3.56 -18.71
CA ILE A 50 8.19 -3.71 -17.75
C ILE A 50 9.01 -4.97 -18.04
N TYR A 51 8.38 -6.10 -18.39
CA TYR A 51 9.08 -7.31 -18.80
C TYR A 51 10.08 -7.02 -19.93
N LYS A 52 9.61 -6.37 -21.00
CA LYS A 52 10.43 -5.99 -22.16
C LYS A 52 11.63 -5.11 -21.79
N ASN A 53 11.46 -4.22 -20.82
CA ASN A 53 12.50 -3.29 -20.38
C ASN A 53 13.33 -3.81 -19.19
N SER A 54 13.03 -5.02 -18.69
CA SER A 54 13.77 -5.68 -17.63
C SER A 54 14.79 -6.66 -18.21
N SER A 55 15.83 -6.99 -17.43
CA SER A 55 16.82 -8.01 -17.79
C SER A 55 16.32 -9.47 -17.56
N ARG A 56 15.01 -9.67 -17.43
CA ARG A 56 14.41 -10.98 -17.09
C ARG A 56 14.36 -11.89 -18.33
N LYS A 57 14.78 -13.14 -18.14
CA LYS A 57 14.84 -14.14 -19.21
C LYS A 57 13.57 -14.99 -19.34
N ASN A 58 12.87 -15.22 -18.22
CA ASN A 58 11.64 -16.02 -18.20
C ASN A 58 10.43 -15.11 -17.95
N ARG A 59 9.51 -15.11 -18.93
CA ARG A 59 8.27 -14.33 -18.88
C ARG A 59 7.29 -14.89 -17.87
N GLU A 60 7.12 -16.21 -17.80
CA GLU A 60 6.12 -16.82 -16.93
C GLU A 60 6.47 -16.64 -15.46
N ASP A 61 7.74 -16.87 -15.10
CA ASP A 61 8.24 -16.64 -13.75
C ASP A 61 8.09 -15.18 -13.34
N PHE A 62 8.33 -14.25 -14.27
CA PHE A 62 8.22 -12.82 -14.02
C PHE A 62 6.78 -12.39 -13.74
N PHE A 63 5.86 -12.85 -14.58
CA PHE A 63 4.43 -12.60 -14.41
C PHE A 63 3.95 -13.20 -13.08
N TYR A 64 4.37 -14.43 -12.77
CA TYR A 64 4.05 -15.10 -11.51
C TYR A 64 4.57 -14.28 -10.32
N ALA A 65 5.81 -13.81 -10.38
CA ALA A 65 6.40 -12.97 -9.35
C ALA A 65 5.64 -11.64 -9.14
N ILE A 66 5.09 -11.04 -10.19
CA ILE A 66 4.29 -9.80 -10.05
C ILE A 66 2.98 -10.05 -9.31
N ARG A 67 2.33 -11.20 -9.54
CA ARG A 67 1.05 -11.51 -8.91
C ARG A 67 1.22 -12.00 -7.48
N GLU A 68 2.18 -12.89 -7.26
CA GLU A 68 2.25 -13.69 -6.05
C GLU A 68 3.32 -13.21 -5.05
N ASN A 69 4.18 -12.25 -5.40
CA ASN A 69 5.13 -11.72 -4.44
C ASN A 69 4.54 -10.51 -3.71
N SER A 70 4.61 -10.52 -2.39
CA SER A 70 4.44 -9.29 -1.63
C SER A 70 5.55 -8.29 -1.83
N ILE A 71 6.70 -8.68 -2.41
CA ILE A 71 7.73 -7.71 -2.80
C ILE A 71 7.73 -7.52 -4.30
N CYS A 72 7.71 -6.25 -4.71
CA CYS A 72 7.94 -5.81 -6.07
C CYS A 72 9.10 -6.59 -6.71
N PRO A 73 8.90 -7.28 -7.84
CA PRO A 73 9.95 -8.10 -8.47
C PRO A 73 11.13 -7.28 -9.01
N PHE A 74 11.08 -5.95 -8.87
CA PHE A 74 12.14 -5.03 -9.23
C PHE A 74 12.90 -4.44 -8.04
N CYS A 75 12.44 -4.62 -6.79
CA CYS A 75 13.29 -4.34 -5.63
C CYS A 75 14.40 -5.39 -5.61
N ASP A 76 15.63 -4.93 -5.83
CA ASP A 76 16.82 -5.74 -5.61
C ASP A 76 17.03 -5.89 -4.11
N LEU A 77 16.67 -7.06 -3.59
CA LEU A 77 16.80 -7.42 -2.18
C LEU A 77 18.24 -7.67 -1.73
N THR A 78 19.23 -7.58 -2.63
CA THR A 78 20.65 -7.67 -2.26
C THR A 78 21.23 -6.31 -1.88
N ILE A 79 20.77 -5.23 -2.52
CA ILE A 79 21.26 -3.87 -2.31
C ILE A 79 20.19 -2.88 -1.80
N GLY A 80 18.93 -3.31 -1.74
CA GLY A 80 17.79 -2.51 -1.29
C GLY A 80 17.41 -1.38 -2.26
N ARG A 81 17.51 -1.60 -3.58
CA ARG A 81 17.24 -0.57 -4.61
C ARG A 81 16.28 -1.05 -5.68
N CYS A 82 15.55 -0.12 -6.29
CA CYS A 82 14.67 -0.41 -7.41
C CYS A 82 15.47 -0.49 -8.72
N THR A 83 15.38 -1.63 -9.42
CA THR A 83 16.09 -1.86 -10.69
C THR A 83 15.42 -1.23 -11.90
N ILE A 84 14.14 -0.85 -11.79
CA ILE A 84 13.38 -0.22 -12.88
C ILE A 84 13.03 1.23 -12.57
N TYR A 85 13.72 1.86 -11.62
CA TYR A 85 13.33 3.16 -11.10
C TYR A 85 13.10 4.18 -12.21
N ASN A 86 13.97 4.26 -13.23
CA ASN A 86 13.83 5.22 -14.34
C ASN A 86 12.53 5.06 -15.17
N PHE A 87 11.91 3.89 -15.17
CA PHE A 87 10.67 3.65 -15.90
C PHE A 87 9.41 4.01 -15.10
N ARG A 88 9.52 4.08 -13.76
CA ARG A 88 8.47 4.36 -12.77
C ARG A 88 7.07 3.99 -13.27
N PRO A 89 6.59 2.73 -13.25
CA PRO A 89 5.22 2.44 -13.68
C PRO A 89 4.17 3.22 -12.88
N LEU A 90 2.92 3.29 -13.35
CA LEU A 90 1.88 4.13 -12.75
C LEU A 90 1.73 3.85 -11.26
N VAL A 91 1.81 2.58 -10.85
CA VAL A 91 1.73 2.27 -9.43
C VAL A 91 2.88 2.84 -8.61
N CYS A 92 4.11 2.89 -9.14
CA CYS A 92 5.22 3.52 -8.43
C CYS A 92 4.99 5.03 -8.25
N ARG A 93 4.16 5.66 -9.10
CA ARG A 93 3.71 7.04 -8.91
C ARG A 93 2.63 7.13 -7.81
N ARG A 94 1.73 6.13 -7.71
CA ARG A 94 0.68 5.98 -6.66
C ARG A 94 1.18 5.64 -5.25
N TRP A 95 2.38 5.09 -5.13
CA TRP A 95 3.06 4.90 -3.85
C TRP A 95 4.11 5.99 -3.58
N GLY A 96 4.18 7.00 -4.46
CA GLY A 96 5.12 8.10 -4.40
C GLY A 96 4.38 9.44 -4.34
N PRO A 97 4.60 10.37 -5.28
CA PRO A 97 4.01 11.71 -5.24
C PRO A 97 2.49 11.74 -5.42
N PHE A 98 1.86 10.65 -5.87
CA PHE A 98 0.42 10.49 -5.80
C PHE A 98 0.12 9.47 -4.70
N VAL A 99 -0.85 9.74 -3.83
CA VAL A 99 -1.31 8.75 -2.84
C VAL A 99 -2.83 8.71 -2.77
N ASN A 100 -3.35 7.52 -2.48
CA ASN A 100 -4.74 7.33 -2.08
C ASN A 100 -4.76 7.01 -0.58
N GLU A 101 -5.52 7.80 0.19
CA GLU A 101 -5.62 7.68 1.65
C GLU A 101 -6.02 6.29 2.15
N LEU A 102 -6.82 5.55 1.37
CA LEU A 102 -7.33 4.24 1.79
C LEU A 102 -6.35 3.08 1.61
N TYR A 103 -5.33 3.24 0.77
CA TYR A 103 -4.51 2.10 0.34
C TYR A 103 -3.01 2.35 0.40
N SER A 104 -2.56 3.61 0.52
CA SER A 104 -1.14 3.95 0.43
C SER A 104 -0.72 4.78 1.64
N TYR A 105 -0.43 4.10 2.74
CA TYR A 105 0.32 4.71 3.83
C TYR A 105 1.72 5.08 3.32
N ILE A 106 2.00 6.37 3.21
CA ILE A 106 3.36 6.87 3.02
C ILE A 106 3.92 7.28 4.38
N SER A 107 4.95 6.57 4.82
CA SER A 107 5.68 6.94 6.02
C SER A 107 6.19 8.37 5.93
N ALA A 108 6.13 9.10 7.04
CA ALA A 108 6.72 10.43 7.18
C ALA A 108 8.22 10.45 6.78
N SER A 109 8.91 9.31 6.86
CA SER A 109 10.31 9.17 6.45
C SER A 109 10.51 8.99 4.93
N CYS A 110 9.44 8.90 4.14
CA CYS A 110 9.53 8.78 2.68
C CYS A 110 9.97 10.11 2.06
N VAL A 111 10.85 10.04 1.06
CA VAL A 111 11.34 11.22 0.32
C VAL A 111 10.24 12.03 -0.36
N TYR A 112 9.06 11.42 -0.57
CA TYR A 112 7.88 12.04 -1.16
C TYR A 112 6.87 12.56 -0.15
N ALA A 113 6.96 12.20 1.13
CA ALA A 113 5.89 12.42 2.12
C ALA A 113 5.39 13.87 2.19
N LYS A 114 6.27 14.86 2.04
CA LYS A 114 5.94 16.30 2.09
C LYS A 114 5.57 16.92 0.74
N LYS A 115 5.61 16.14 -0.33
CA LYS A 115 5.39 16.58 -1.71
C LYS A 115 4.30 15.77 -2.41
N VAL A 116 3.57 14.97 -1.64
CA VAL A 116 2.49 14.14 -2.19
C VAL A 116 1.26 14.99 -2.47
N HIS A 117 0.63 14.72 -3.60
CA HIS A 117 -0.74 15.10 -3.86
C HIS A 117 -1.65 13.94 -3.49
N ILE A 118 -2.60 14.22 -2.59
CA ILE A 118 -3.58 13.25 -2.13
C ILE A 118 -4.76 13.31 -3.09
N PHE A 119 -5.10 12.17 -3.71
CA PHE A 119 -6.33 12.04 -4.47
C PHE A 119 -7.35 11.27 -3.64
N PRO A 120 -8.51 11.88 -3.33
CA PRO A 120 -9.59 11.18 -2.65
C PRO A 120 -10.03 9.95 -3.47
N PRO A 121 -10.31 8.81 -2.83
CA PRO A 121 -10.74 7.57 -3.51
C PRO A 121 -11.91 7.76 -4.49
N GLU A 122 -12.88 8.60 -4.12
CA GLU A 122 -14.05 9.01 -4.91
C GLU A 122 -13.70 9.85 -6.14
N LYS A 123 -12.51 10.45 -6.14
CA LYS A 123 -11.98 11.33 -7.18
C LYS A 123 -10.83 10.67 -7.92
N LYS A 124 -10.89 9.34 -8.10
CA LYS A 124 -9.92 8.59 -8.90
C LYS A 124 -9.77 9.15 -10.32
N GLU A 125 -10.82 9.77 -10.86
CA GLU A 125 -10.82 10.40 -12.17
C GLU A 125 -10.05 11.72 -12.23
N GLU A 126 -9.74 12.33 -11.08
CA GLU A 126 -8.88 13.52 -10.97
C GLU A 126 -7.39 13.16 -11.09
N VAL A 127 -7.02 11.87 -10.99
CA VAL A 127 -5.67 11.41 -11.25
C VAL A 127 -5.31 11.76 -12.70
N PRO A 128 -4.23 12.55 -12.95
CA PRO A 128 -3.89 12.96 -14.30
C PRO A 128 -3.74 11.78 -15.24
N PHE A 129 -4.26 11.93 -16.44
CA PHE A 129 -4.23 10.93 -17.51
C PHE A 129 -4.86 9.56 -17.17
N GLN A 130 -5.64 9.45 -16.09
CA GLN A 130 -6.25 8.19 -15.68
C GLN A 130 -7.20 7.62 -16.73
N LYS A 131 -7.96 8.48 -17.44
CA LYS A 131 -8.88 8.07 -18.50
C LYS A 131 -8.13 7.59 -19.74
N GLU A 132 -7.08 8.28 -20.17
CA GLU A 132 -6.22 7.83 -21.26
C GLU A 132 -5.54 6.50 -20.90
N PHE A 133 -5.01 6.37 -19.69
CA PHE A 133 -4.37 5.14 -19.23
C PHE A 133 -5.35 3.97 -19.19
N ALA A 134 -6.56 4.16 -18.63
CA ALA A 134 -7.59 3.14 -18.60
C ALA A 134 -8.04 2.74 -20.02
N SER A 135 -8.22 3.71 -20.91
CA SER A 135 -8.61 3.47 -22.30
C SER A 135 -7.53 2.70 -23.06
N LEU A 136 -6.26 3.08 -22.90
CA LEU A 136 -5.14 2.38 -23.52
C LEU A 136 -5.07 0.92 -23.09
N ASN A 137 -5.26 0.65 -21.79
CA ASN A 137 -5.31 -0.71 -21.26
C ASN A 137 -6.48 -1.51 -21.80
N LYS A 138 -7.66 -0.91 -21.89
CA LYS A 138 -8.85 -1.56 -22.47
C LYS A 138 -8.59 -1.97 -23.92
N ILE A 139 -8.13 -1.03 -24.75
CA ILE A 139 -7.83 -1.31 -26.17
C ILE A 139 -6.74 -2.37 -26.29
N TYR A 140 -5.71 -2.32 -25.45
CA TYR A 140 -4.67 -3.34 -25.42
C TYR A 140 -5.24 -4.74 -25.17
N LEU A 141 -6.10 -4.88 -24.15
CA LEU A 141 -6.74 -6.16 -23.81
C LEU A 141 -7.66 -6.68 -24.92
N GLU A 142 -8.45 -5.81 -25.54
CA GLU A 142 -9.35 -6.19 -26.64
C GLU A 142 -8.57 -6.76 -27.83
N ASN A 143 -7.38 -6.22 -28.11
CA ASN A 143 -6.51 -6.62 -29.21
C ASN A 143 -5.56 -7.79 -28.88
N LEU A 144 -5.60 -8.33 -27.66
CA LEU A 144 -4.84 -9.53 -27.33
C LEU A 144 -5.43 -10.76 -28.03
N ARG A 145 -4.55 -11.67 -28.45
CA ARG A 145 -4.98 -12.99 -28.94
C ARG A 145 -5.58 -13.80 -27.80
N GLU A 146 -6.50 -14.70 -28.14
CA GLU A 146 -7.25 -15.48 -27.16
C GLU A 146 -6.33 -16.38 -26.29
N ASP A 147 -5.24 -16.89 -26.86
CA ASP A 147 -4.21 -17.63 -26.10
C ASP A 147 -3.51 -16.74 -25.08
N GLU A 148 -3.28 -15.46 -25.39
CA GLU A 148 -2.65 -14.50 -24.48
C GLU A 148 -3.61 -14.12 -23.34
N LYS A 149 -4.90 -13.92 -23.63
CA LYS A 149 -5.94 -13.67 -22.61
C LYS A 149 -6.05 -14.84 -21.64
N ASN A 150 -6.20 -16.05 -22.18
CA ASN A 150 -6.28 -17.28 -21.38
C ASN A 150 -5.04 -17.49 -20.50
N ARG A 151 -3.83 -17.14 -20.98
CA ARG A 151 -2.60 -17.24 -20.17
C ARG A 151 -2.57 -16.25 -19.01
N ILE A 152 -3.05 -15.02 -19.21
CA ILE A 152 -3.17 -14.01 -18.16
C ILE A 152 -4.16 -14.47 -17.08
N GLU A 153 -5.21 -15.18 -17.45
CA GLU A 153 -6.22 -15.68 -16.51
C GLU A 153 -5.80 -16.95 -15.76
N LYS A 154 -5.03 -17.84 -16.41
CA LYS A 154 -4.70 -19.19 -15.88
C LYS A 154 -3.47 -19.26 -14.96
N MET A 155 -2.83 -18.14 -14.65
CA MET A 155 -1.69 -18.16 -13.74
C MET A 155 -2.09 -18.63 -12.35
N ARG A 156 -1.29 -19.52 -11.78
CA ARG A 156 -1.56 -20.22 -10.52
C ARG A 156 -1.60 -19.24 -9.34
N VAL A 157 -2.71 -19.28 -8.60
CA VAL A 157 -2.91 -18.56 -7.33
C VAL A 157 -2.42 -19.46 -6.18
N LEU A 158 -1.56 -18.93 -5.30
CA LEU A 158 -1.19 -19.63 -4.07
C LEU A 158 -2.36 -19.66 -3.08
N SER A 159 -2.40 -20.66 -2.20
CA SER A 159 -3.31 -20.55 -1.04
C SER A 159 -2.88 -19.39 -0.14
N GLU A 160 -3.83 -18.80 0.61
CA GLU A 160 -3.52 -17.66 1.50
C GLU A 160 -2.42 -18.00 2.51
N GLU A 161 -2.42 -19.22 3.06
CA GLU A 161 -1.41 -19.66 4.02
C GLU A 161 -0.02 -19.80 3.38
N GLU A 162 0.08 -20.38 2.17
CA GLU A 162 1.35 -20.47 1.43
C GLU A 162 1.88 -19.09 1.07
N LYS A 163 0.99 -18.18 0.68
CA LYS A 163 1.31 -16.80 0.37
C LYS A 163 1.85 -16.07 1.59
N ASP A 164 1.16 -16.11 2.72
CA ASP A 164 1.60 -15.42 3.94
C ASP A 164 2.96 -15.95 4.46
N LYS A 165 3.25 -17.25 4.29
CA LYS A 165 4.58 -17.82 4.60
C LYS A 165 5.67 -17.27 3.69
N LYS A 166 5.43 -17.27 2.38
CA LYS A 166 6.37 -16.71 1.38
C LYS A 166 6.60 -15.22 1.61
N ASP A 167 5.56 -14.48 1.96
CA ASP A 167 5.64 -13.06 2.29
C ASP A 167 6.59 -12.80 3.46
N ILE A 168 6.53 -13.63 4.51
CA ILE A 168 7.46 -13.53 5.65
C ILE A 168 8.91 -13.71 5.18
N GLU A 169 9.21 -14.74 4.38
CA GLU A 169 10.56 -14.96 3.85
C GLU A 169 11.07 -13.78 3.02
N ASP A 170 10.20 -13.22 2.17
CA ASP A 170 10.49 -12.04 1.36
C ASP A 170 10.79 -10.82 2.24
N PHE A 171 9.94 -10.56 3.25
CA PHE A 171 10.12 -9.45 4.17
C PHE A 171 11.37 -9.60 5.04
N GLU A 172 11.71 -10.81 5.48
CA GLU A 172 12.96 -11.07 6.21
C GLU A 172 14.21 -10.78 5.36
N ARG A 173 14.16 -11.08 4.06
CA ARG A 173 15.23 -10.68 3.13
C ARG A 173 15.29 -9.17 2.99
N ALA A 174 14.16 -8.49 2.83
CA ALA A 174 14.10 -7.04 2.75
C ALA A 174 14.62 -6.35 4.03
N LEU A 175 14.36 -6.93 5.21
CA LEU A 175 14.77 -6.40 6.49
C LEU A 175 16.30 -6.27 6.61
N LYS A 176 17.05 -7.15 5.94
CA LYS A 176 18.52 -7.15 5.94
C LYS A 176 19.12 -5.96 5.20
N VAL A 177 18.42 -5.45 4.19
CA VAL A 177 18.94 -4.41 3.27
C VAL A 177 18.24 -3.07 3.38
N SER A 178 17.02 -3.04 3.91
CA SER A 178 16.22 -1.83 4.02
C SER A 178 16.72 -0.91 5.13
N PHE A 179 16.77 0.39 4.82
CA PHE A 179 16.98 1.43 5.82
C PHE A 179 15.76 1.60 6.74
N HIS A 180 14.54 1.47 6.20
CA HIS A 180 13.30 1.58 6.97
C HIS A 180 12.83 0.19 7.41
N LYS A 181 13.20 -0.18 8.64
CA LYS A 181 12.95 -1.52 9.20
C LYS A 181 11.60 -1.67 9.87
N ALA A 182 11.09 -0.65 10.57
CA ALA A 182 9.81 -0.73 11.28
C ALA A 182 8.61 -1.09 10.38
N PRO A 183 8.48 -0.56 9.15
CA PRO A 183 7.42 -0.97 8.22
C PRO A 183 7.52 -2.44 7.81
N ILE A 184 8.73 -2.96 7.60
CA ILE A 184 8.97 -4.36 7.24
C ILE A 184 8.60 -5.29 8.41
N LEU A 185 9.09 -4.96 9.61
CA LEU A 185 8.75 -5.69 10.83
C LEU A 185 7.23 -5.71 11.06
N THR A 186 6.55 -4.60 10.75
CA THR A 186 5.09 -4.52 10.83
C THR A 186 4.40 -5.44 9.82
N LEU A 187 4.91 -5.54 8.59
CA LEU A 187 4.35 -6.48 7.60
C LEU A 187 4.58 -7.94 7.98
N ILE A 188 5.75 -8.28 8.54
CA ILE A 188 6.00 -9.61 9.13
C ILE A 188 4.99 -9.90 10.24
N GLY A 189 4.77 -8.95 11.16
CA GLY A 189 3.80 -9.09 12.23
C GLY A 189 2.36 -9.29 11.72
N ARG A 190 1.97 -8.62 10.64
CA ARG A 190 0.66 -8.82 9.98
C ARG A 190 0.54 -10.20 9.35
N ALA A 191 1.58 -10.67 8.66
CA ALA A 191 1.57 -12.02 8.06
C ALA A 191 1.42 -13.09 9.14
N TYR A 192 2.16 -13.00 10.26
CA TYR A 192 1.97 -13.90 11.39
C TYR A 192 0.57 -13.82 12.01
N ASN A 193 -0.04 -12.62 12.05
CA ASN A 193 -1.41 -12.48 12.53
C ASN A 193 -2.42 -13.25 11.67
N LYS A 194 -2.30 -13.17 10.34
CA LYS A 194 -3.16 -13.91 9.41
C LYS A 194 -2.97 -15.43 9.52
N LEU A 195 -1.73 -15.87 9.76
CA LEU A 195 -1.41 -17.27 10.08
C LEU A 195 -1.89 -17.71 11.48
N GLY A 196 -2.64 -16.87 12.20
CA GLY A 196 -3.16 -17.15 13.54
C GLY A 196 -2.12 -17.05 14.66
N ASN A 197 -0.87 -16.71 14.35
CA ASN A 197 0.20 -16.58 15.34
C ASN A 197 0.22 -15.18 15.97
N SER A 198 -0.79 -14.94 16.81
CA SER A 198 -1.05 -13.64 17.44
C SER A 198 0.09 -13.15 18.34
N GLU A 199 0.81 -14.05 19.02
CA GLU A 199 1.94 -13.66 19.89
C GLU A 199 3.18 -13.25 19.08
N LEU A 200 3.52 -13.98 18.02
CA LEU A 200 4.58 -13.54 17.11
C LEU A 200 4.23 -12.22 16.43
N SER A 201 2.97 -12.02 16.05
CA SER A 201 2.50 -10.74 15.54
C SER A 201 2.81 -9.59 16.50
N ALA A 202 2.43 -9.75 17.78
CA ALA A 202 2.68 -8.76 18.81
C ALA A 202 4.17 -8.50 19.05
N HIS A 203 5.01 -9.54 19.02
CA HIS A 203 6.46 -9.42 19.13
C HIS A 203 7.05 -8.56 18.02
N TYR A 204 6.68 -8.81 16.77
CA TYR A 204 7.15 -8.02 15.63
C TYR A 204 6.62 -6.59 15.64
N TYR A 205 5.39 -6.34 16.09
CA TYR A 205 4.89 -4.98 16.31
C TYR A 205 5.68 -4.25 17.40
N THR A 206 6.01 -4.90 18.51
CA THR A 206 6.85 -4.30 19.55
C THR A 206 8.23 -3.93 19.00
N LYS A 207 8.88 -4.84 18.26
CA LYS A 207 10.16 -4.55 17.59
C LYS A 207 10.07 -3.38 16.62
N ALA A 208 8.99 -3.28 15.86
CA ALA A 208 8.77 -2.16 14.96
C ALA A 208 8.66 -0.82 15.72
N ILE A 209 7.94 -0.79 16.84
CA ILE A 209 7.82 0.38 17.73
C ILE A 209 9.17 0.76 18.35
N GLU A 210 9.97 -0.22 18.77
CA GLU A 210 11.33 0.02 19.31
C GLU A 210 12.26 0.65 18.27
N ILE A 211 12.12 0.25 17.00
CA ILE A 211 12.91 0.79 15.89
C ILE A 211 12.43 2.18 15.48
N ASP A 212 11.12 2.38 15.38
CA ASP A 212 10.52 3.66 15.01
C ASP A 212 9.23 3.89 15.82
N PRO A 213 9.31 4.60 16.95
CA PRO A 213 8.15 4.90 17.77
C PRO A 213 7.21 5.94 17.12
N PHE A 214 7.60 6.56 16.00
CA PHE A 214 6.79 7.53 15.27
C PHE A 214 6.11 6.91 14.03
N TYR A 215 6.13 5.58 13.91
CA TYR A 215 5.37 4.87 12.89
C TYR A 215 3.94 4.60 13.40
N ASP A 216 3.00 5.51 13.16
CA ASP A 216 1.61 5.42 13.67
C ASP A 216 0.90 4.12 13.29
N PHE A 217 1.19 3.58 12.09
CA PHE A 217 0.54 2.35 11.62
C PHE A 217 0.80 1.14 12.52
N VAL A 218 1.98 1.01 13.13
CA VAL A 218 2.24 -0.11 14.06
C VAL A 218 1.50 0.07 15.38
N TRP A 219 1.37 1.31 15.88
CA TRP A 219 0.58 1.60 17.08
C TRP A 219 -0.89 1.23 16.88
N TYR A 220 -1.45 1.55 15.70
CA TYR A 220 -2.79 1.14 15.32
C TYR A 220 -2.96 -0.38 15.35
N LEU A 221 -2.04 -1.13 14.72
CA LEU A 221 -2.11 -2.60 14.68
C LEU A 221 -1.92 -3.22 16.06
N LYS A 222 -1.07 -2.64 16.90
CA LYS A 222 -0.91 -3.05 18.30
C LYS A 222 -2.20 -2.80 19.09
N GLY A 223 -2.85 -1.66 18.89
CA GLY A 223 -4.14 -1.35 19.49
C GLY A 223 -5.24 -2.33 19.10
N LEU A 224 -5.33 -2.71 17.82
CA LEU A 224 -6.24 -3.78 17.37
C LEU A 224 -5.91 -5.13 18.02
N TRP A 225 -4.63 -5.45 18.15
CA TRP A 225 -4.20 -6.67 18.82
C TRP A 225 -4.64 -6.67 20.30
N SER A 226 -4.41 -5.57 21.02
CA SER A 226 -4.82 -5.38 22.42
C SER A 226 -6.35 -5.45 22.59
N TYR A 227 -7.09 -4.87 21.64
CA TYR A 227 -8.55 -4.96 21.59
C TYR A 227 -9.01 -6.42 21.48
N ASN A 228 -8.41 -7.20 20.57
CA ASN A 228 -8.73 -8.62 20.40
C ASN A 228 -8.37 -9.47 21.65
N LYS A 229 -7.36 -9.04 22.42
CA LYS A 229 -7.03 -9.61 23.73
C LYS A 229 -7.95 -9.14 24.86
N LYS A 230 -8.92 -8.27 24.56
CA LYS A 230 -9.84 -7.63 25.52
C LYS A 230 -9.15 -6.74 26.55
N ASP A 231 -7.91 -6.32 26.28
CA ASP A 231 -7.23 -5.29 27.07
C ASP A 231 -7.61 -3.90 26.52
N PHE A 232 -8.82 -3.48 26.84
CA PHE A 232 -9.40 -2.25 26.30
C PHE A 232 -8.62 -0.99 26.74
N LYS A 233 -8.06 -0.97 27.95
CA LYS A 233 -7.24 0.16 28.42
C LYS A 233 -6.00 0.33 27.55
N ARG A 234 -5.32 -0.78 27.25
CA ARG A 234 -4.13 -0.76 26.41
C ARG A 234 -4.47 -0.47 24.95
N ALA A 235 -5.56 -1.04 24.44
CA ALA A 235 -6.06 -0.76 23.10
C ALA A 235 -6.32 0.73 22.89
N GLU A 236 -7.03 1.39 23.82
CA GLU A 236 -7.29 2.82 23.76
C GLU A 236 -5.99 3.62 23.76
N PHE A 237 -5.05 3.29 24.65
CA PHE A 237 -3.75 3.95 24.71
C PHE A 237 -2.99 3.85 23.38
N GLU A 238 -2.87 2.65 22.82
CA GLU A 238 -2.12 2.39 21.58
C GLU A 238 -2.80 3.06 20.36
N LEU A 239 -4.14 3.04 20.28
CA LEU A 239 -4.89 3.74 19.24
C LEU A 239 -4.76 5.28 19.37
N ARG A 240 -4.80 5.82 20.59
CA ARG A 240 -4.59 7.27 20.81
C ARG A 240 -3.16 7.68 20.48
N LYS A 241 -2.16 6.82 20.73
CA LYS A 241 -0.77 7.07 20.30
C LYS A 241 -0.64 7.16 18.79
N ALA A 242 -1.33 6.30 18.03
CA ALA A 242 -1.37 6.41 16.58
C ALA A 242 -1.94 7.77 16.13
N LEU A 243 -3.02 8.27 16.75
CA LEU A 243 -3.58 9.59 16.44
C LEU A 243 -2.74 10.77 16.96
N GLU A 244 -1.96 10.59 18.02
CA GLU A 244 -1.01 11.63 18.48
C GLU A 244 0.08 11.86 17.43
N ILE A 245 0.53 10.79 16.76
CA ILE A 245 1.54 10.82 15.71
C ILE A 245 0.96 11.31 14.38
N TYR A 246 -0.20 10.78 13.98
CA TYR A 246 -0.92 11.17 12.76
C TYR A 246 -2.40 11.49 13.05
N PRO A 247 -2.71 12.74 13.44
CA PRO A 247 -4.07 13.13 13.84
C PRO A 247 -5.12 13.01 12.73
N GLU A 248 -4.71 13.07 11.47
CA GLU A 248 -5.60 13.01 10.30
C GLU A 248 -5.90 11.56 9.87
N ASN A 249 -5.45 10.54 10.62
CA ASN A 249 -5.74 9.15 10.31
C ASN A 249 -7.22 8.80 10.53
N ILE A 250 -8.03 8.94 9.48
CA ILE A 250 -9.49 8.67 9.49
C ILE A 250 -9.78 7.22 9.92
N THR A 251 -8.96 6.26 9.48
CA THR A 251 -9.18 4.84 9.81
C THR A 251 -9.05 4.61 11.31
N VAL A 252 -7.95 5.06 11.92
CA VAL A 252 -7.74 4.91 13.37
C VAL A 252 -8.84 5.63 14.16
N ARG A 253 -9.24 6.83 13.71
CA ARG A 253 -10.29 7.60 14.36
C ARG A 253 -11.65 6.90 14.28
N ALA A 254 -12.02 6.35 13.13
CA ALA A 254 -13.24 5.55 12.98
C ALA A 254 -13.22 4.33 13.91
N PHE A 255 -12.08 3.64 14.04
CA PHE A 255 -11.92 2.55 15.01
C PHE A 255 -12.11 3.03 16.46
N LEU A 256 -11.56 4.17 16.85
CA LEU A 256 -11.77 4.73 18.20
C LEU A 256 -13.23 5.12 18.45
N ILE A 257 -13.93 5.67 17.46
CA ILE A 257 -15.36 5.94 17.57
C ILE A 257 -16.13 4.65 17.83
N MET A 258 -15.93 3.62 17.00
CA MET A 258 -16.58 2.31 17.18
C MET A 258 -16.22 1.67 18.53
N PHE A 259 -14.95 1.79 18.94
CA PHE A 259 -14.46 1.32 20.22
C PHE A 259 -15.20 1.99 21.39
N TYR A 260 -15.33 3.32 21.39
CA TYR A 260 -16.04 4.05 22.44
C TYR A 260 -17.54 3.75 22.44
N VAL A 261 -18.16 3.60 21.27
CA VAL A 261 -19.56 3.15 21.15
C VAL A 261 -19.74 1.77 21.78
N GLY A 262 -18.85 0.82 21.47
CA GLY A 262 -18.86 -0.51 22.07
C GLY A 262 -18.67 -0.51 23.59
N LEU A 263 -17.98 0.50 24.14
CA LEU A 263 -17.82 0.74 25.57
C LEU A 263 -18.90 1.65 26.18
N TRP A 264 -19.93 2.02 25.41
CA TRP A 264 -21.03 2.90 25.85
C TRP A 264 -20.55 4.30 26.27
N ASN A 265 -19.35 4.70 25.84
CA ASN A 265 -18.75 6.00 26.10
C ASN A 265 -19.09 6.98 24.96
N TYR A 266 -20.38 7.31 24.84
CA TYR A 266 -20.88 8.19 23.78
C TYR A 266 -20.28 9.60 23.82
N ASN A 267 -19.86 10.07 24.99
CA ASN A 267 -19.20 11.36 25.13
C ASN A 267 -17.83 11.39 24.45
N ALA A 268 -17.02 10.33 24.61
CA ALA A 268 -15.75 10.22 23.91
C ALA A 268 -15.97 10.01 22.39
N ALA A 269 -16.93 9.16 22.02
CA ALA A 269 -17.29 8.95 20.61
C ALA A 269 -17.67 10.25 19.90
N ARG A 270 -18.55 11.07 20.50
CA ARG A 270 -18.96 12.36 19.94
C ARG A 270 -17.80 13.33 19.74
N LYS A 271 -16.85 13.40 20.68
CA LYS A 271 -15.65 14.25 20.52
C LYS A 271 -14.84 13.87 19.28
N GLU A 272 -14.65 12.57 19.07
CA GLU A 272 -13.92 12.08 17.89
C GLU A 272 -14.70 12.31 16.59
N ILE A 273 -16.04 12.17 16.61
CA ILE A 273 -16.93 12.48 15.49
C ILE A 273 -16.84 13.97 15.12
N GLU A 274 -16.92 14.87 16.10
CA GLU A 274 -16.85 16.33 15.85
C GLU A 274 -15.51 16.74 15.27
N TYR A 275 -14.40 16.16 15.76
CA TYR A 275 -13.10 16.36 15.12
C TYR A 275 -13.11 15.86 13.67
N LEU A 276 -13.65 14.65 13.43
CA LEU A 276 -13.67 14.04 12.11
C LEU A 276 -14.52 14.86 11.11
N LYS A 277 -15.67 15.40 11.53
CA LYS A 277 -16.48 16.33 10.73
C LYS A 277 -15.72 17.62 10.41
N GLY A 278 -14.91 18.12 11.35
CA GLY A 278 -14.09 19.31 11.15
C GLY A 278 -13.02 19.12 10.06
N ILE A 279 -12.38 17.95 10.01
CA ILE A 279 -11.35 17.65 8.99
C ILE A 279 -11.96 17.12 7.68
N TYR A 280 -13.08 16.42 7.74
CA TYR A 280 -13.72 15.79 6.60
C TYR A 280 -15.25 15.92 6.67
N PRO A 281 -15.81 17.08 6.28
CA PRO A 281 -17.24 17.38 6.45
C PRO A 281 -18.18 16.36 5.79
N PHE A 282 -17.74 15.74 4.69
CA PHE A 282 -18.52 14.74 3.95
C PHE A 282 -18.44 13.33 4.53
N ILE A 283 -17.72 13.11 5.65
CA ILE A 283 -17.51 11.77 6.21
C ILE A 283 -18.81 11.07 6.62
N LEU A 284 -19.83 11.85 6.99
CA LEU A 284 -21.12 11.35 7.47
C LEU A 284 -21.91 10.70 6.34
N GLU A 285 -21.66 11.07 5.08
CA GLU A 285 -22.26 10.42 3.91
C GLU A 285 -21.74 8.99 3.73
N ARG A 286 -20.55 8.69 4.27
CA ARG A 286 -19.91 7.37 4.17
C ARG A 286 -20.24 6.45 5.34
N TYR A 287 -20.54 7.03 6.50
CA TYR A 287 -20.80 6.30 7.73
C TYR A 287 -22.11 6.79 8.34
N ASP A 288 -23.23 6.35 7.77
CA ASP A 288 -24.56 6.77 8.20
C ASP A 288 -24.81 6.53 9.70
N PHE A 289 -24.21 5.47 10.27
CA PHE A 289 -24.31 5.19 11.71
C PHE A 289 -23.72 6.30 12.61
N LEU A 290 -22.81 7.14 12.08
CA LEU A 290 -22.27 8.30 12.79
C LEU A 290 -23.25 9.47 12.86
N LYS A 291 -24.31 9.47 12.04
CA LYS A 291 -25.37 10.51 12.07
C LYS A 291 -26.29 10.35 13.28
N GLU A 292 -26.39 9.14 13.83
CA GLU A 292 -27.31 8.79 14.91
C GLU A 292 -26.66 8.88 16.32
N LEU A 293 -25.36 9.17 16.39
CA LEU A 293 -24.55 9.23 17.62
C LEU A 293 -24.35 10.64 18.16
#